data_AF-A0A562LJT6-F1
#
_entry.id   AF-A0A562LJT6-F1
#
_cell.length_a   1.000
_cell.length_b   1.000
_cell.length_c   1.000
_cell.angle_alpha   90.00
_cell.angle_beta   90.00
_cell.angle_gamma   90.00
#
_symmetry.space_group_name_H-M   'P 1'
#
loop_
_entity.id
_entity.type
_entity.pdbx_description
1 polymer ?
#
loop_
_entity_poly.entity_id
_entity_poly.type
_entity_poly.pdbx_seq_one_letter_code
_entity_poly.pdbx_strand_id
1 'polypeptide(L)'
;MKNWKVYILIIVVWIISELLFYYYLHFFVAPFVWLAIILFLITLSIRNIIKVYRNKSNSQIFKIRIYKAIIALSLLGLTFYKANYIPNVIIEKVDWNVFFYKRNQIVEKVKNGELKPNVSWNNWVCQLPFEFPIISNSGNDIGIRKNENNGKYTIHFWVFRNFLDNPSTYFVYTEDEDDIKAFEEEIKKNPKENWKLEENWYRIYGD
;
A
#
# COMPACT_ATOMS: atom_id res chain seq x y z
N MET A 1 32.69 9.48 17.84
CA MET A 1 31.28 9.83 17.53
C MET A 1 30.49 8.59 17.12
N LYS A 2 29.47 8.22 17.91
CA LYS A 2 28.56 7.10 17.59
C LYS A 2 27.80 7.44 16.31
N ASN A 3 28.15 6.78 15.20
CA ASN A 3 27.52 7.03 13.89
C ASN A 3 26.09 6.45 13.85
N TRP A 4 25.18 7.07 14.60
CA TRP A 4 23.73 6.81 14.62
C TRP A 4 23.03 7.49 13.46
N LYS A 5 23.58 8.62 12.98
CA LYS A 5 23.09 9.36 11.81
C LYS A 5 22.86 8.45 10.61
N VAL A 6 23.79 7.53 10.33
CA VAL A 6 23.65 6.55 9.24
C VAL A 6 22.45 5.62 9.44
N TYR A 7 22.14 5.17 10.67
CA TYR A 7 21.01 4.26 10.90
C TYR A 7 19.67 4.99 10.88
N ILE A 8 19.65 6.23 11.36
CA ILE A 8 18.48 7.11 11.20
C ILE A 8 18.21 7.33 9.71
N LEU A 9 19.25 7.62 8.92
CA LEU A 9 19.13 7.76 7.48
C LEU A 9 18.61 6.47 6.82
N ILE A 10 19.13 5.30 7.21
CA ILE A 10 18.65 4.01 6.70
C ILE A 10 17.16 3.81 7.00
N ILE A 11 16.71 4.13 8.21
CA ILE A 11 15.28 4.03 8.59
C ILE A 11 14.44 4.98 7.74
N VAL A 12 14.87 6.24 7.57
CA VAL A 12 14.15 7.23 6.76
C VAL A 12 14.06 6.79 5.30
N VAL A 13 15.18 6.33 4.72
CA VAL A 13 15.21 5.82 3.33
C VAL A 13 14.32 4.60 3.18
N TRP A 14 14.29 3.70 4.18
CA TRP A 14 13.42 2.55 4.20
C TRP A 14 11.94 2.96 4.21
N ILE A 15 11.54 3.89 5.09
CA ILE A 15 10.16 4.41 5.13
C ILE A 15 9.77 5.05 3.80
N ILE A 16 10.65 5.88 3.22
CA ILE A 16 10.40 6.52 1.92
C ILE A 16 10.25 5.45 0.84
N SER A 17 11.04 4.38 0.89
CA SER A 17 10.96 3.29 -0.07
C SER A 17 9.60 2.57 0.03
N GLU A 18 9.12 2.23 1.23
CA GLU A 18 7.79 1.61 1.42
C GLU A 18 6.67 2.52 0.87
N LEU A 19 6.75 3.84 1.09
CA LEU A 19 5.80 4.80 0.49
C LEU A 19 5.88 4.83 -1.04
N LEU A 20 7.09 4.78 -1.60
CA LEU A 20 7.27 4.73 -3.06
C LEU A 20 6.69 3.45 -3.64
N PHE A 21 6.91 2.30 -2.99
CA PHE A 21 6.30 1.02 -3.38
C PHE A 21 4.78 1.08 -3.38
N TYR A 22 4.20 1.66 -2.33
CA TYR A 22 2.76 1.75 -2.17
C TYR A 22 2.11 2.62 -3.27
N TYR A 23 2.62 3.84 -3.49
CA TYR A 23 1.95 4.82 -4.36
C TYR A 23 2.39 4.79 -5.83
N TYR A 24 3.69 4.63 -6.08
CA TYR A 24 4.29 5.02 -7.37
C TYR A 24 4.85 3.84 -8.15
N LEU A 25 5.35 2.83 -7.44
CA LEU A 25 6.28 1.92 -8.06
C LEU A 25 5.52 0.86 -8.87
N HIS A 26 5.71 0.95 -10.19
CA HIS A 26 5.05 0.06 -11.13
C HIS A 26 5.40 -1.39 -10.80
N PHE A 27 4.41 -2.27 -10.88
CA PHE A 27 4.53 -3.69 -10.55
C PHE A 27 5.70 -4.40 -11.25
N PHE A 28 6.10 -3.96 -12.45
CA PHE A 28 7.22 -4.57 -13.19
C PHE A 28 8.57 -4.22 -12.56
N VAL A 29 8.72 -2.99 -12.06
CA VAL A 29 9.97 -2.50 -11.47
C VAL A 29 10.06 -2.92 -9.99
N ALA A 30 8.92 -3.12 -9.33
CA ALA A 30 8.84 -3.38 -7.90
C ALA A 30 9.64 -4.60 -7.42
N PRO A 31 9.52 -5.79 -8.03
CA PRO A 31 10.28 -6.96 -7.60
C PRO A 31 11.79 -6.73 -7.61
N PHE A 32 12.32 -6.01 -8.61
CA PHE A 32 13.76 -5.77 -8.74
C PHE A 32 14.28 -4.81 -7.67
N VAL A 33 13.58 -3.71 -7.42
CA VAL A 33 13.95 -2.74 -6.36
C VAL A 33 13.82 -3.41 -5.00
N TRP A 34 12.76 -4.20 -4.79
CA TRP A 34 12.52 -4.90 -3.53
C TRP A 34 13.61 -5.93 -3.24
N LEU A 35 14.00 -6.71 -4.26
CA LEU A 35 15.12 -7.64 -4.17
C LEU A 35 16.43 -6.94 -3.80
N ALA A 36 16.71 -5.78 -4.41
CA ALA A 36 17.90 -4.99 -4.09
C ALA A 36 17.92 -4.51 -2.63
N ILE A 37 16.77 -4.06 -2.10
CA ILE A 37 16.62 -3.66 -0.69
C ILE A 37 16.82 -4.86 0.24
N ILE A 38 16.23 -6.01 -0.08
CA ILE A 38 16.40 -7.24 0.71
C ILE A 38 17.89 -7.64 0.76
N LEU A 39 18.59 -7.65 -0.37
CA LEU A 39 20.01 -7.98 -0.43
C LEU A 39 20.86 -6.99 0.39
N PHE A 40 20.55 -5.70 0.30
CA PHE A 40 21.20 -4.67 1.13
C PHE A 40 20.98 -4.91 2.63
N LEU A 41 19.75 -5.23 3.05
CA LEU A 41 19.42 -5.47 4.45
C LEU A 41 20.02 -6.78 4.98
N ILE A 42 20.13 -7.82 4.15
CA ILE A 42 20.84 -9.07 4.49
C ILE A 42 22.33 -8.78 4.73
N THR A 43 23.00 -8.11 3.78
CA THR A 43 24.44 -7.79 3.91
C THR A 43 24.71 -6.88 5.12
N LEU A 44 23.83 -5.91 5.39
CA LEU A 44 23.88 -5.07 6.58
C LEU A 44 23.72 -5.88 7.87
N SER A 45 22.76 -6.82 7.90
CA SER A 45 22.49 -7.68 9.05
C SER A 45 23.68 -8.59 9.36
N ILE A 46 24.22 -9.29 8.36
CA ILE A 46 25.41 -10.16 8.51
C ILE A 46 26.59 -9.35 9.05
N ARG A 47 26.88 -8.19 8.45
CA ARG A 47 27.95 -7.29 8.89
C ARG A 47 27.78 -6.85 10.34
N ASN A 48 26.56 -6.57 10.79
CA ASN A 48 26.30 -6.17 12.17
C ASN A 48 26.48 -7.34 13.14
N ILE A 49 26.01 -8.53 12.79
CA ILE A 49 26.19 -9.75 13.60
C ILE A 49 27.67 -10.06 13.80
N ILE A 50 28.49 -10.03 12.73
CA ILE A 50 29.95 -10.24 12.82
C ILE A 50 30.59 -9.20 13.77
N LYS A 51 30.16 -7.94 13.69
CA LYS A 51 30.66 -6.88 14.57
C LYS A 51 30.21 -7.03 16.02
N VAL A 52 29.03 -7.59 16.28
CA VAL A 52 28.59 -7.93 17.64
C VAL A 52 29.51 -9.01 18.22
N TYR A 53 29.73 -10.09 17.47
CA TYR A 53 30.56 -11.21 17.91
C TYR A 53 32.01 -10.79 18.22
N ARG A 54 32.63 -10.00 17.34
CA ARG A 54 34.03 -9.54 17.47
C ARG A 54 34.26 -8.60 18.67
N ASN A 55 33.24 -7.83 19.09
CA ASN A 55 33.40 -6.79 20.11
C ASN A 55 32.77 -7.18 21.46
N LYS A 56 32.54 -8.47 21.71
CA LYS A 56 31.91 -8.98 22.93
C LYS A 56 32.62 -8.60 24.24
N SER A 57 33.93 -8.33 24.19
CA SER A 57 34.74 -7.96 25.36
C SER A 57 34.58 -6.51 25.81
N ASN A 58 34.14 -5.59 24.93
CA ASN A 58 33.94 -4.18 25.28
C ASN A 58 32.45 -3.90 25.49
N SER A 59 32.01 -3.85 26.74
CA SER A 59 30.60 -3.71 27.13
C SER A 59 29.88 -2.51 26.48
N GLN A 60 30.54 -1.34 26.39
CA GLN A 60 29.90 -0.14 25.82
C GLN A 60 29.77 -0.23 24.29
N ILE A 61 30.80 -0.72 23.60
CA ILE A 61 30.78 -0.90 22.14
C ILE A 61 29.78 -2.02 21.77
N PHE A 62 29.76 -3.09 22.55
CA PHE A 62 28.88 -4.24 22.38
C PHE A 62 27.40 -3.83 22.38
N LYS A 63 26.95 -3.06 23.37
CA LYS A 63 25.56 -2.56 23.43
C LYS A 63 25.15 -1.80 22.16
N ILE A 64 26.02 -0.93 21.65
CA ILE A 64 25.74 -0.14 20.43
C ILE A 64 25.62 -1.06 19.20
N ARG A 65 26.47 -2.10 19.12
CA ARG A 65 26.42 -3.07 18.01
C ARG A 65 25.15 -3.91 18.06
N ILE A 66 24.69 -4.28 19.26
CA ILE A 66 23.41 -4.97 19.45
C ILE A 66 22.26 -4.13 18.89
N TYR A 67 22.12 -2.87 19.29
CA TYR A 67 21.02 -2.04 18.78
C TYR A 67 21.04 -1.92 17.26
N LYS A 68 22.24 -1.79 16.67
CA LYS A 68 22.41 -1.76 15.21
C LYS A 68 22.04 -3.07 14.52
N ALA A 69 22.33 -4.20 15.16
CA ALA A 69 21.92 -5.51 14.67
C ALA A 69 20.40 -5.68 14.77
N ILE A 70 19.79 -5.28 15.88
CA ILE A 70 18.33 -5.30 16.07
C ILE A 70 17.65 -4.45 14.99
N ILE A 71 18.08 -3.20 14.78
CA ILE A 71 17.49 -2.35 13.73
C ILE A 71 17.58 -3.01 12.36
N ALA A 72 18.76 -3.52 11.98
CA ALA A 72 18.93 -4.16 10.67
C ALA A 72 18.05 -5.40 10.50
N LEU A 73 17.96 -6.24 11.54
CA LEU A 73 17.10 -7.43 11.55
C LEU A 73 15.62 -7.08 11.55
N SER A 74 15.20 -6.04 12.27
CA SER A 74 13.83 -5.55 12.28
C SER A 74 13.42 -5.03 10.90
N LEU A 75 14.26 -4.21 10.26
CA LEU A 75 14.00 -3.72 8.91
C LEU A 75 13.96 -4.88 7.91
N LEU A 76 14.91 -5.82 7.97
CA LEU A 76 14.90 -7.01 7.13
C LEU A 76 13.62 -7.83 7.34
N GLY A 77 13.23 -8.04 8.59
CA GLY A 77 12.01 -8.75 8.95
C GLY A 77 10.78 -8.06 8.38
N LEU A 78 10.63 -6.75 8.57
CA LEU A 78 9.51 -5.96 8.07
C LEU A 78 9.48 -5.84 6.53
N THR A 79 10.61 -6.01 5.85
CA THR A 79 10.64 -6.08 4.38
C THR A 79 10.33 -7.48 3.85
N PHE A 80 10.46 -8.54 4.66
CA PHE A 80 10.27 -9.91 4.19
C PHE A 80 8.79 -10.27 4.03
N TYR A 81 8.47 -10.99 2.95
CA TYR A 81 7.12 -11.23 2.39
C TYR A 81 5.94 -11.19 3.39
N LYS A 82 5.93 -12.05 4.41
CA LYS A 82 4.79 -12.12 5.35
C LYS A 82 4.68 -10.92 6.31
N ALA A 83 5.81 -10.37 6.72
CA ALA A 83 5.85 -9.26 7.67
C ALA A 83 5.74 -7.90 6.97
N ASN A 84 5.98 -7.83 5.66
CA ASN A 84 5.73 -6.63 4.85
C ASN A 84 4.25 -6.23 4.80
N TYR A 85 3.33 -7.14 5.11
CA TYR A 85 1.93 -6.79 5.37
C TYR A 85 1.77 -5.71 6.46
N ILE A 86 2.61 -5.70 7.50
CA ILE A 86 2.51 -4.76 8.62
C ILE A 86 2.67 -3.29 8.17
N PRO A 87 3.79 -2.88 7.53
CA PRO A 87 3.92 -1.52 7.04
C PRO A 87 2.85 -1.18 6.00
N ASN A 88 2.48 -2.11 5.10
CA ASN A 88 1.44 -1.86 4.10
C ASN A 88 0.08 -1.52 4.73
N VAL A 89 -0.37 -2.27 5.73
CA VAL A 89 -1.65 -1.97 6.42
C VAL A 89 -1.59 -0.64 7.16
N ILE A 90 -0.44 -0.28 7.73
CA ILE A 90 -0.27 1.03 8.39
C ILE A 90 -0.38 2.14 7.35
N ILE A 91 0.31 2.01 6.21
CA ILE A 91 0.25 2.97 5.11
C ILE A 91 -1.17 3.06 4.56
N GLU A 92 -1.84 1.93 4.30
CA GLU A 92 -3.22 1.86 3.79
C GLU A 92 -4.22 2.58 4.72
N LYS A 93 -4.09 2.39 6.04
CA LYS A 93 -4.93 3.09 7.02
C LYS A 93 -4.68 4.59 7.02
N VAL A 94 -3.41 5.01 6.96
CA VAL A 94 -3.07 6.44 6.90
C VAL A 94 -3.58 7.05 5.61
N ASP A 95 -3.35 6.38 4.48
CA ASP A 95 -3.84 6.76 3.16
C ASP A 95 -5.36 6.96 3.13
N TRP A 96 -6.12 6.00 3.67
CA TRP A 96 -7.57 6.10 3.77
C TRP A 96 -7.98 7.40 4.46
N ASN A 97 -7.44 7.65 5.66
CA ASN A 97 -7.78 8.81 6.47
C ASN A 97 -7.36 10.13 5.82
N VAL A 98 -6.15 10.19 5.24
CA VAL A 98 -5.62 11.42 4.63
C VAL A 98 -6.40 11.81 3.39
N PHE A 99 -6.80 10.84 2.54
CA PHE A 99 -7.42 11.11 1.26
C PHE A 99 -8.94 10.91 1.22
N PHE A 100 -9.58 10.52 2.33
CA PHE A 100 -11.03 10.28 2.40
C PHE A 100 -11.86 11.43 1.78
N TYR A 101 -11.60 12.67 2.18
CA TYR A 101 -12.34 13.82 1.66
C TYR A 101 -12.14 14.00 0.14
N LYS A 102 -10.92 13.78 -0.35
CA LYS A 102 -10.61 13.86 -1.79
C LYS A 102 -11.28 12.73 -2.58
N ARG A 103 -11.35 11.52 -2.02
CA ARG A 103 -12.11 10.41 -2.61
C ARG A 103 -13.59 10.75 -2.74
N ASN A 104 -14.21 11.33 -1.71
CA ASN A 104 -15.59 11.79 -1.80
C ASN A 104 -15.78 12.91 -2.85
N GLN A 105 -14.84 13.85 -2.98
CA GLN A 105 -14.89 14.84 -4.06
C GLN A 105 -14.86 14.19 -5.45
N ILE A 106 -14.07 13.12 -5.63
CA ILE A 106 -14.01 12.36 -6.88
C ILE A 106 -15.34 11.63 -7.12
N VAL A 107 -15.92 10.99 -6.09
CA VAL A 107 -17.24 10.34 -6.18
C VAL A 107 -18.30 11.31 -6.69
N GLU A 108 -18.39 12.51 -6.11
CA GLU A 108 -19.36 13.52 -6.54
C GLU A 108 -19.12 13.99 -7.98
N LYS A 109 -17.86 14.17 -8.39
CA LYS A 109 -17.51 14.50 -9.78
C LYS A 109 -17.88 13.40 -10.77
N VAL A 110 -17.78 12.13 -10.38
CA VAL A 110 -18.26 11.00 -11.20
C VAL A 110 -19.78 11.04 -11.33
N LYS A 111 -20.50 11.23 -10.22
CA LYS A 111 -21.97 11.31 -10.22
C LYS A 111 -22.49 12.46 -11.09
N ASN A 112 -21.81 13.61 -11.06
CA ASN A 112 -22.13 14.78 -11.87
C ASN A 112 -21.70 14.63 -13.35
N GLY A 113 -21.03 13.54 -13.72
CA GLY A 113 -20.57 13.29 -15.09
C GLY A 113 -19.34 14.09 -15.50
N GLU A 114 -18.69 14.79 -14.57
CA GLU A 114 -17.43 15.50 -14.81
C GLU A 114 -16.27 14.50 -15.02
N LEU A 115 -16.30 13.38 -14.30
CA LEU A 115 -15.36 12.27 -14.45
C LEU A 115 -16.08 11.07 -15.05
N LYS A 116 -15.52 10.53 -16.13
CA LYS A 116 -16.05 9.38 -16.86
C LYS A 116 -14.89 8.55 -17.43
N PRO A 117 -15.11 7.26 -17.74
CA PRO A 117 -14.10 6.46 -18.42
C PRO A 117 -13.52 7.20 -19.63
N ASN A 118 -12.20 7.33 -19.66
CA ASN A 118 -11.49 8.22 -20.58
C ASN A 118 -10.26 7.56 -21.22
N VAL A 119 -10.06 6.25 -21.02
CA VAL A 119 -8.99 5.48 -21.65
C VAL A 119 -9.52 4.64 -22.80
N SER A 120 -8.72 4.44 -23.85
CA SER A 120 -9.15 3.75 -25.07
C SER A 120 -9.18 2.22 -24.96
N TRP A 121 -8.42 1.66 -24.01
CA TRP A 121 -8.24 0.22 -23.85
C TRP A 121 -9.25 -0.42 -22.89
N ASN A 122 -10.07 0.39 -22.21
CA ASN A 122 -10.98 -0.09 -21.18
C ASN A 122 -12.14 0.89 -20.92
N ASN A 123 -13.38 0.37 -20.99
CA ASN A 123 -14.60 1.16 -20.89
C ASN A 123 -15.06 1.48 -19.46
N TRP A 124 -14.38 0.99 -18.42
CA TRP A 124 -14.68 1.30 -17.01
C TRP A 124 -13.60 2.15 -16.34
N VAL A 125 -12.44 2.32 -16.97
CA VAL A 125 -11.31 3.02 -16.35
C VAL A 125 -11.31 4.51 -16.68
N CYS A 126 -11.19 5.35 -15.65
CA CYS A 126 -10.99 6.79 -15.74
C CYS A 126 -9.64 7.15 -15.14
N GLN A 127 -8.70 7.60 -15.97
CA GLN A 127 -7.46 8.21 -15.51
C GLN A 127 -7.78 9.56 -14.88
N LEU A 128 -7.39 9.77 -13.61
CA LEU A 128 -7.65 11.04 -12.94
C LEU A 128 -6.75 12.15 -13.51
N PRO A 129 -7.27 13.38 -13.63
CA PRO A 129 -6.47 14.56 -13.97
C PRO A 129 -5.30 14.79 -12.99
N PHE A 130 -4.22 15.41 -13.47
CA PHE A 130 -2.99 15.65 -12.71
C PHE A 130 -3.19 16.53 -11.47
N GLU A 131 -4.26 17.32 -11.42
CA GLU A 131 -4.61 18.17 -10.29
C GLU A 131 -4.99 17.38 -9.03
N PHE A 132 -5.36 16.10 -9.19
CA PHE A 132 -5.59 15.22 -8.05
C PHE A 132 -4.26 14.65 -7.55
N PRO A 133 -4.02 14.62 -6.21
CA PRO A 133 -2.93 13.83 -5.69
C PRO A 133 -3.15 12.34 -6.03
N ILE A 134 -2.11 11.53 -5.88
CA ILE A 134 -2.24 10.08 -6.04
C ILE A 134 -3.13 9.55 -4.92
N ILE A 135 -4.35 9.18 -5.29
CA ILE A 135 -5.42 8.70 -4.40
C ILE A 135 -5.79 7.25 -4.75
N SER A 136 -5.35 6.79 -5.92
CA SER A 136 -5.50 5.42 -6.40
C SER A 136 -4.13 4.95 -6.92
N ASN A 137 -3.63 3.86 -6.35
CA ASN A 137 -2.26 3.41 -6.57
C ASN A 137 -2.06 2.89 -8.00
N SER A 138 -0.81 2.92 -8.46
CA SER A 138 -0.40 2.36 -9.76
C SER A 138 -1.06 3.00 -10.99
N GLY A 139 -1.04 4.34 -11.05
CA GLY A 139 -1.45 5.12 -12.23
C GLY A 139 -2.42 6.26 -11.95
N ASN A 140 -2.94 6.37 -10.71
CA ASN A 140 -3.99 7.30 -10.33
C ASN A 140 -5.27 7.17 -11.19
N ASP A 141 -5.54 5.96 -11.64
CA ASP A 141 -6.77 5.64 -12.33
C ASP A 141 -7.86 5.30 -11.31
N ILE A 142 -9.13 5.48 -11.65
CA ILE A 142 -10.25 4.90 -10.92
C ILE A 142 -11.10 4.03 -11.85
N GLY A 143 -11.77 3.07 -11.24
CA GLY A 143 -12.77 2.26 -11.90
C GLY A 143 -14.17 2.83 -11.70
N ILE A 144 -14.95 2.97 -12.76
CA ILE A 144 -16.31 3.50 -12.70
C ILE A 144 -17.24 2.49 -13.38
N ARG A 145 -18.17 1.93 -12.60
CA ARG A 145 -19.29 1.13 -13.07
C ARG A 145 -20.59 1.87 -12.75
N LYS A 146 -21.52 1.87 -13.70
CA LYS A 146 -22.90 2.32 -13.49
C LYS A 146 -23.82 1.16 -13.79
N ASN A 147 -24.66 0.78 -12.84
CA ASN A 147 -25.67 -0.25 -13.08
C ASN A 147 -26.76 0.31 -14.01
N GLU A 148 -26.98 -0.33 -15.15
CA GLU A 148 -27.90 0.13 -16.18
C GLU A 148 -29.37 0.07 -15.73
N ASN A 149 -29.71 -0.83 -14.79
CA ASN A 149 -31.08 -1.05 -14.35
C ASN A 149 -31.57 0.00 -13.34
N ASN A 150 -30.70 0.45 -12.44
CA ASN A 150 -31.05 1.36 -11.34
C ASN A 150 -30.29 2.70 -11.38
N GLY A 151 -29.34 2.86 -12.30
CA GLY A 151 -28.53 4.07 -12.48
C GLY A 151 -27.51 4.35 -11.38
N LYS A 152 -27.30 3.42 -10.44
CA LYS A 152 -26.38 3.56 -9.30
C LYS A 152 -24.93 3.39 -9.72
N TYR A 153 -24.03 4.09 -9.01
CA TYR A 153 -22.60 4.05 -9.28
C TYR A 153 -21.85 3.17 -8.30
N THR A 154 -20.84 2.48 -8.84
CA THR A 154 -19.80 1.77 -8.09
C THR A 154 -18.44 2.24 -8.57
N ILE A 155 -17.63 2.78 -7.65
CA ILE A 155 -16.37 3.46 -7.95
C ILE A 155 -15.24 2.78 -7.18
N HIS A 156 -14.22 2.33 -7.91
CA HIS A 156 -13.09 1.58 -7.38
C HIS A 156 -11.83 2.45 -7.38
N PHE A 157 -11.16 2.49 -6.24
CA PHE A 157 -9.84 3.10 -6.06
C PHE A 157 -8.86 1.97 -5.74
N TRP A 158 -7.83 1.79 -6.58
CA TRP A 158 -6.82 0.76 -6.34
C TRP A 158 -6.00 1.11 -5.10
N VAL A 159 -5.98 0.19 -4.14
CA VAL A 159 -5.00 0.13 -3.05
C VAL A 159 -3.80 -0.69 -3.52
N PHE A 160 -4.08 -1.77 -4.21
CA PHE A 160 -3.08 -2.58 -4.88
C PHE A 160 -3.64 -3.06 -6.21
N ARG A 161 -2.97 -2.68 -7.29
CA ARG A 161 -3.32 -3.07 -8.65
C ARG A 161 -2.49 -4.29 -9.03
N ASN A 162 -3.16 -5.41 -9.29
CA ASN A 162 -2.46 -6.64 -9.55
C ASN A 162 -1.77 -6.77 -10.89
N PHE A 163 -0.91 -7.78 -10.91
CA PHE A 163 -0.27 -8.35 -12.08
C PHE A 163 -0.26 -9.88 -11.94
N LEU A 164 -0.58 -10.62 -13.02
CA LEU A 164 -0.84 -12.08 -13.04
C LEU A 164 -2.14 -12.47 -12.30
N ASP A 165 -2.21 -13.70 -11.76
CA ASP A 165 -3.40 -14.30 -11.13
C ASP A 165 -3.69 -13.82 -9.70
N ASN A 166 -2.98 -12.80 -9.21
CA ASN A 166 -3.22 -12.27 -7.88
C ASN A 166 -4.42 -11.29 -7.90
N PRO A 167 -5.30 -11.30 -6.88
CA PRO A 167 -6.54 -10.52 -6.86
C PRO A 167 -6.37 -9.11 -6.26
N SER A 168 -6.93 -8.09 -6.92
CA SER A 168 -6.67 -6.68 -6.58
C SER A 168 -7.29 -6.27 -5.24
N THR A 169 -6.76 -5.21 -4.67
CA THR A 169 -7.30 -4.60 -3.45
C THR A 169 -7.82 -3.21 -3.77
N TYR A 170 -9.02 -2.92 -3.29
CA TYR A 170 -9.74 -1.70 -3.58
C TYR A 170 -10.30 -1.04 -2.33
N PHE A 171 -10.35 0.29 -2.38
CA PHE A 171 -11.40 1.02 -1.70
C PHE A 171 -12.55 1.22 -2.70
N VAL A 172 -13.73 0.78 -2.33
CA VAL A 172 -14.91 0.79 -3.19
C VAL A 172 -15.98 1.67 -2.56
N TYR A 173 -16.48 2.62 -3.34
CA TYR A 173 -17.72 3.32 -3.05
C TYR A 173 -18.84 2.69 -3.88
N THR A 174 -19.99 2.40 -3.27
CA THR A 174 -21.15 1.89 -4.03
C THR A 174 -22.48 2.40 -3.47
N GLU A 175 -23.41 2.73 -4.36
CA GLU A 175 -24.81 2.99 -4.03
C GLU A 175 -25.73 1.86 -4.52
N ASP A 176 -25.15 0.79 -5.07
CA ASP A 176 -25.87 -0.35 -5.61
C ASP A 176 -26.13 -1.39 -4.52
N GLU A 177 -27.40 -1.72 -4.29
CA GLU A 177 -27.79 -2.62 -3.20
C GLU A 177 -27.29 -4.05 -3.36
N ASP A 178 -27.10 -4.52 -4.60
CA ASP A 178 -26.63 -5.88 -4.85
C ASP A 178 -25.12 -5.97 -4.61
N ASP A 179 -24.36 -4.95 -5.04
CA ASP A 179 -22.95 -4.80 -4.67
C ASP A 179 -22.77 -4.70 -3.15
N ILE A 180 -23.60 -3.89 -2.46
CA ILE A 180 -23.57 -3.77 -1.00
C ILE A 180 -23.77 -5.14 -0.34
N LYS A 181 -24.77 -5.93 -0.78
CA LYS A 181 -25.00 -7.28 -0.24
C LYS A 181 -23.79 -8.19 -0.47
N ALA A 182 -23.25 -8.19 -1.69
CA ALA A 182 -22.08 -9.00 -2.04
C ALA A 182 -20.85 -8.66 -1.17
N PHE A 183 -20.59 -7.37 -0.97
CA PHE A 183 -19.48 -6.92 -0.12
C PHE A 183 -19.69 -7.28 1.35
N GLU A 184 -20.90 -7.12 1.89
CA GLU A 184 -21.22 -7.51 3.27
C GLU A 184 -21.12 -9.04 3.47
N GLU A 185 -21.42 -9.85 2.45
CA GLU A 185 -21.19 -11.30 2.47
C GLU A 185 -19.70 -11.66 2.44
N GLU A 186 -18.92 -11.00 1.58
CA GLU A 186 -17.47 -11.25 1.48
C GLU A 186 -16.73 -10.80 2.76
N ILE A 187 -17.20 -9.74 3.42
CA ILE A 187 -16.72 -9.34 4.76
C ILE A 187 -17.00 -10.43 5.79
N LYS A 188 -18.19 -11.04 5.78
CA LYS A 188 -18.50 -12.15 6.72
C LYS A 188 -17.62 -13.38 6.46
N LYS A 189 -17.36 -13.68 5.19
CA LYS A 189 -16.55 -14.83 4.77
C LYS A 189 -15.07 -14.64 5.07
N ASN A 190 -14.53 -13.44 4.83
CA ASN A 190 -13.10 -13.14 5.02
C ASN A 190 -12.86 -11.76 5.67
N PRO A 191 -13.20 -11.58 6.97
CA PRO A 191 -13.15 -10.29 7.66
C PRO A 191 -11.74 -9.75 7.91
N LYS A 192 -10.70 -10.56 7.64
CA LYS A 192 -9.29 -10.12 7.77
C LYS A 192 -8.84 -9.31 6.57
N GLU A 193 -9.38 -9.63 5.39
CA GLU A 193 -9.05 -8.98 4.12
C GLU A 193 -10.19 -8.09 3.63
N ASN A 194 -11.37 -8.16 4.22
CA ASN A 194 -12.51 -7.37 3.80
C ASN A 194 -13.15 -6.70 5.00
N TRP A 195 -13.38 -5.40 4.93
CA TRP A 195 -14.08 -4.68 6.00
C TRP A 195 -14.79 -3.43 5.47
N LYS A 196 -15.82 -3.02 6.20
CA LYS A 196 -16.51 -1.75 5.96
C LYS A 196 -15.66 -0.60 6.47
N LEU A 197 -15.53 0.45 5.67
CA LEU A 197 -14.75 1.63 6.00
C LEU A 197 -15.66 2.73 6.57
N GLU A 198 -16.72 3.06 5.84
CA GLU A 198 -17.73 4.08 6.17
C GLU A 198 -19.06 3.71 5.50
N GLU A 199 -20.10 4.55 5.65
CA GLU A 199 -21.33 4.40 4.86
C GLU A 199 -21.01 4.38 3.36
N ASN A 200 -21.50 3.36 2.65
CA ASN A 200 -21.27 3.10 1.23
C ASN A 200 -19.79 2.88 0.84
N TRP A 201 -18.88 2.76 1.80
CA TRP A 201 -17.44 2.58 1.56
C TRP A 201 -16.92 1.26 2.12
N TYR A 202 -16.19 0.54 1.30
CA TYR A 202 -15.72 -0.82 1.56
C TYR A 202 -14.24 -0.98 1.19
N ARG A 203 -13.49 -1.76 1.98
CA ARG A 203 -12.19 -2.30 1.58
C ARG A 203 -12.40 -3.73 1.13
N ILE A 204 -12.14 -4.00 -0.13
CA ILE A 204 -12.37 -5.32 -0.75
C ILE A 204 -11.07 -5.84 -1.36
N TYR A 205 -10.75 -7.10 -1.07
CA TYR A 205 -9.70 -7.91 -1.66
C TYR A 205 -10.35 -9.09 -2.37
N GLY A 206 -10.00 -9.34 -3.62
CA GLY A 206 -10.54 -10.51 -4.34
C GLY A 206 -11.17 -10.25 -5.70
N ASP A 207 -11.33 -9.00 -6.10
CA ASP A 207 -12.03 -8.61 -7.34
C ASP A 207 -11.11 -8.64 -8.57
#